data_AF-A0AB36J3F9-F1
#
_entry.id   AF-A0AB36J3F9-F1
#
_cell.length_a   1.000
_cell.length_b   1.000
_cell.length_c   1.000
_cell.angle_alpha   90.00
_cell.angle_beta   90.00
_cell.angle_gamma   90.00
#
_symmetry.space_group_name_H-M   'P 1'
#
loop_
_entity.id
_entity.type
_entity.pdbx_description
1 polymer ?
#
loop_
_entity_poly.entity_id
_entity_poly.type
_entity_poly.pdbx_seq_one_letter_code
_entity_poly.pdbx_strand_id
1 'polypeptide(L)'
;MLSVESDPAKISGVSAPLRPLIIPSTVQTHGKPDRGCDDFHQWATDNQGVDAGETVVQIVAQGTTDKAVLLKSMRVSVIDTSPPLTGIGVVCMSQGVAQRRGISVDLDAKPPTVDYKSDSNAPFGFTLAKGETETFLVSARAAKATYRWKIFIDVVVNGKTKSLEIGGKDGFLTTAPPSPDSEWSWDYVNHLDPRGRSNGSVTSPQLKIGNLGIPECEDPRDDSCQVV
;
A
#
# COMPACT_ATOMS: atom_id res chain seq x y z
N MET A 1 18.60 5.82 15.53
CA MET A 1 18.18 4.61 14.78
C MET A 1 16.80 4.86 14.19
N LEU A 2 16.48 4.23 13.06
CA LEU A 2 15.12 4.21 12.50
C LEU A 2 14.66 2.76 12.39
N SER A 3 13.42 2.47 12.77
CA SER A 3 12.72 1.25 12.38
C SER A 3 11.48 1.60 11.57
N VAL A 4 11.13 0.72 10.64
CA VAL A 4 10.11 0.95 9.62
C VAL A 4 9.20 -0.26 9.61
N GLU A 5 7.90 -0.01 9.65
CA GLU A 5 6.85 -1.01 9.47
C GLU A 5 5.89 -0.49 8.40
N SER A 6 5.55 -1.35 7.45
CA SER A 6 4.63 -1.03 6.35
C SER A 6 3.47 -2.02 6.25
N ASP A 7 3.50 -3.11 7.01
CA ASP A 7 2.38 -4.02 7.16
C ASP A 7 1.29 -3.36 8.04
N PRO A 8 0.12 -3.02 7.47
CA PRO A 8 -0.93 -2.33 8.23
C PRO A 8 -1.41 -3.12 9.45
N ALA A 9 -1.34 -4.45 9.44
CA ALA A 9 -1.76 -5.29 10.57
C ALA A 9 -0.81 -5.14 11.78
N LYS A 10 0.46 -4.81 11.54
CA LYS A 10 1.47 -4.59 12.57
C LYS A 10 1.52 -3.14 13.07
N ILE A 11 0.82 -2.22 12.41
CA ILE A 11 0.79 -0.79 12.79
C ILE A 11 -0.41 -0.53 13.72
N SER A 12 -0.14 -0.37 15.02
CA SER A 12 -1.20 -0.06 15.99
C SER A 12 -1.93 1.24 15.65
N GLY A 13 -3.26 1.21 15.61
CA GLY A 13 -4.07 2.40 15.40
C GLY A 13 -4.31 2.81 13.95
N VAL A 14 -3.71 2.11 12.99
CA VAL A 14 -4.24 2.14 11.63
C VAL A 14 -5.48 1.26 11.65
N SER A 15 -6.62 1.87 11.38
CA SER A 15 -7.76 1.07 10.95
C SER A 15 -7.36 0.48 9.60
N ALA A 16 -7.48 -0.83 9.45
CA ALA A 16 -7.47 -1.48 8.15
C ALA A 16 -8.92 -1.69 7.67
N PRO A 17 -9.75 -0.65 7.44
CA PRO A 17 -10.81 -0.81 6.48
C PRO A 17 -10.16 -0.63 5.10
N LEU A 18 -10.40 -1.58 4.22
CA LEU A 18 -10.52 -1.31 2.78
C LEU A 18 -9.27 -0.81 2.05
N ARG A 19 -8.05 -0.90 2.57
CA ARG A 19 -6.86 -0.63 1.73
C ARG A 19 -6.63 -1.85 0.85
N PRO A 20 -7.07 -1.82 -0.42
CA PRO A 20 -6.96 -2.99 -1.26
C PRO A 20 -5.49 -3.17 -1.58
N LEU A 21 -5.01 -4.41 -1.63
CA LEU A 21 -3.86 -4.71 -2.46
C LEU A 21 -4.38 -5.16 -3.82
N ILE A 22 -3.70 -4.79 -4.90
CA ILE A 22 -3.91 -5.38 -6.22
C ILE A 22 -2.87 -6.47 -6.41
N ILE A 23 -3.31 -7.71 -6.54
CA ILE A 23 -2.49 -8.80 -7.08
C ILE A 23 -2.59 -8.73 -8.61
N PRO A 24 -1.47 -8.53 -9.35
CA PRO A 24 -1.51 -8.40 -10.80
C PRO A 24 -2.16 -9.60 -11.48
N SER A 25 -2.93 -9.37 -12.53
CA SER A 25 -3.60 -10.44 -13.30
C SER A 25 -2.65 -11.46 -13.94
N THR A 26 -1.37 -11.10 -14.07
CA THR A 26 -0.29 -11.95 -14.57
C THR A 26 0.24 -12.94 -13.53
N VAL A 27 -0.16 -12.80 -12.26
CA VAL A 27 0.33 -13.63 -11.16
C VAL A 27 -0.67 -14.72 -10.83
N GLN A 28 -0.20 -15.95 -10.85
CA GLN A 28 -0.93 -17.06 -10.25
C GLN A 28 -0.65 -17.09 -8.75
N THR A 29 -1.71 -16.93 -7.94
CA THR A 29 -1.55 -16.91 -6.49
C THR A 29 -1.20 -18.28 -5.92
N HIS A 30 -0.47 -18.28 -4.82
CA HIS A 30 -0.11 -19.46 -4.06
C HIS A 30 -0.32 -19.22 -2.55
N GLY A 31 -0.58 -20.32 -1.84
CA GLY A 31 -0.92 -20.27 -0.42
C GLY A 31 -2.25 -19.57 -0.15
N LYS A 32 -2.47 -19.25 1.13
CA LYS A 32 -3.59 -18.45 1.62
C LYS A 32 -3.13 -17.67 2.84
N PRO A 33 -3.76 -16.53 3.17
CA PRO A 33 -3.56 -15.91 4.47
C PRO A 33 -4.06 -16.86 5.57
N ASP A 34 -3.42 -16.80 6.75
CA ASP A 34 -3.87 -17.52 7.94
C ASP A 34 -5.17 -16.92 8.51
N ARG A 35 -5.65 -17.41 9.65
CA ARG A 35 -6.90 -16.89 10.24
C ARG A 35 -6.72 -15.44 10.69
N GLY A 36 -7.53 -14.53 10.15
CA GLY A 36 -7.51 -13.11 10.51
C GLY A 36 -6.75 -12.26 9.48
N CYS A 37 -6.26 -11.08 9.91
CA CYS A 37 -5.53 -10.15 9.04
C CYS A 37 -4.01 -10.16 9.21
N ASP A 38 -3.49 -10.86 10.23
CA ASP A 38 -2.11 -10.69 10.69
C ASP A 38 -1.05 -11.00 9.63
N ASP A 39 -1.32 -11.99 8.77
CA ASP A 39 -0.41 -12.39 7.67
C ASP A 39 -0.95 -12.03 6.28
N PHE A 40 -2.04 -11.26 6.22
CA PHE A 40 -2.71 -10.96 4.96
C PHE A 40 -1.85 -10.10 4.03
N HIS A 41 -1.23 -9.04 4.57
CA HIS A 41 -0.38 -8.15 3.79
C HIS A 41 0.87 -8.87 3.28
N GLN A 42 1.48 -9.70 4.14
CA GLN A 42 2.63 -10.52 3.76
C GLN A 42 2.26 -11.52 2.66
N TRP A 43 1.18 -12.28 2.82
CA TRP A 43 0.70 -13.20 1.78
C TRP A 43 0.43 -12.48 0.46
N ALA A 44 -0.22 -11.32 0.50
CA ALA A 44 -0.49 -10.54 -0.69
C ALA A 44 0.83 -10.09 -1.35
N THR A 45 1.78 -9.56 -0.58
CA THR A 45 3.10 -9.13 -1.06
C THR A 45 3.93 -10.29 -1.65
N ASP A 46 3.88 -11.48 -1.04
CA ASP A 46 4.52 -12.70 -1.56
C ASP A 46 3.93 -13.13 -2.91
N ASN A 47 2.67 -12.77 -3.14
CA ASN A 47 1.96 -12.89 -4.42
C ASN A 47 2.08 -11.62 -5.29
N GLN A 48 3.12 -10.82 -5.10
CA GLN A 48 3.39 -9.56 -5.82
C GLN A 48 2.25 -8.53 -5.72
N GLY A 49 1.45 -8.63 -4.65
CA GLY A 49 0.42 -7.67 -4.30
C GLY A 49 1.02 -6.30 -4.02
N VAL A 50 0.29 -5.26 -4.44
CA VAL A 50 0.71 -3.87 -4.30
C VAL A 50 -0.40 -3.08 -3.65
N ASP A 51 -0.07 -2.28 -2.63
CA ASP A 51 -1.03 -1.37 -1.99
C ASP A 51 -1.70 -0.48 -3.04
N ALA A 52 -3.02 -0.43 -3.01
CA ALA A 52 -3.85 0.32 -3.94
C ALA A 52 -4.46 1.54 -3.26
N GLY A 53 -4.42 2.67 -3.94
CA GLY A 53 -4.88 3.96 -3.44
C GLY A 53 -3.95 4.60 -2.42
N GLU A 54 -3.46 3.86 -1.43
CA GLU A 54 -2.69 4.43 -0.34
C GLU A 54 -1.82 3.41 0.43
N THR A 55 -0.51 3.64 0.49
CA THR A 55 0.42 2.91 1.37
C THR A 55 0.58 3.63 2.70
N VAL A 56 0.58 2.89 3.82
CA VAL A 56 0.91 3.42 5.15
C VAL A 56 2.27 2.92 5.59
N VAL A 57 3.12 3.82 6.08
CA VAL A 57 4.41 3.49 6.67
C VAL A 57 4.50 4.08 8.06
N GLN A 58 4.67 3.23 9.07
CA GLN A 58 5.06 3.65 10.40
C GLN A 58 6.58 3.78 10.47
N ILE A 59 7.05 4.96 10.87
CA ILE A 59 8.47 5.22 11.11
C ILE A 59 8.65 5.51 12.58
N VAL A 60 9.48 4.71 13.25
CA VAL A 60 9.88 4.95 14.64
C VAL A 60 11.32 5.46 14.62
N ALA A 61 11.51 6.70 15.07
CA ALA A 61 12.81 7.34 15.18
C ALA A 61 13.26 7.34 16.64
N GLN A 62 14.44 6.79 16.90
CA GLN A 62 15.01 6.74 18.25
C GLN A 62 16.35 7.48 18.31
N GLY A 63 16.49 8.36 19.30
CA GLY A 63 17.77 8.98 19.63
C GLY A 63 18.72 7.96 20.26
N THR A 64 19.79 7.60 19.55
CA THR A 64 20.76 6.59 20.02
C THR A 64 22.09 7.19 20.47
N THR A 65 22.28 8.50 20.32
CA THR A 65 23.51 9.21 20.65
C THR A 65 23.34 10.02 21.94
N ASP A 66 24.43 10.26 22.68
CA ASP A 66 24.41 11.16 23.85
C ASP A 66 24.15 12.64 23.48
N LYS A 67 24.20 12.96 22.18
CA LYS A 67 23.82 14.27 21.64
C LYS A 67 22.39 14.23 21.12
N ALA A 68 21.70 15.36 21.24
CA ALA A 68 20.38 15.55 20.65
C ALA A 68 20.44 15.40 19.12
N VAL A 69 19.45 14.70 18.56
CA VAL A 69 19.29 14.49 17.13
C VAL A 69 18.11 15.33 16.65
N LEU A 70 18.33 16.23 15.71
CA LEU A 70 17.25 17.01 15.10
C LEU A 70 16.79 16.34 13.80
N LEU A 71 15.54 15.88 13.76
CA LEU A 71 14.81 15.53 12.54
C LEU A 71 14.35 16.85 11.91
N LYS A 72 15.00 17.27 10.82
CA LYS A 72 14.86 18.62 10.26
C LYS A 72 13.78 18.71 9.17
N SER A 73 13.69 17.70 8.32
CA SER A 73 12.76 17.68 7.20
C SER A 73 12.47 16.26 6.77
N MET A 74 11.28 16.05 6.20
CA MET A 74 10.93 14.82 5.49
C MET A 74 10.53 15.18 4.05
N ARG A 75 11.03 14.42 3.09
CA ARG A 75 10.68 14.55 1.67
C ARG A 75 10.45 13.17 1.06
N VAL A 76 9.68 13.13 -0.02
CA VAL A 76 9.42 11.92 -0.80
C VAL A 76 9.94 12.11 -2.21
N SER A 77 10.54 11.06 -2.76
CA SER A 77 10.94 11.00 -4.17
C SER A 77 10.24 9.84 -4.84
N VAL A 78 9.58 10.10 -5.97
CA VAL A 78 9.20 9.06 -6.93
C VAL A 78 10.44 8.69 -7.73
N ILE A 79 10.70 7.40 -7.87
CA ILE A 79 11.86 6.80 -8.57
C ILE A 79 11.43 6.29 -9.94
N ASP A 80 10.22 5.75 -10.02
CA ASP A 80 9.65 5.23 -11.26
C ASP A 80 8.13 5.44 -11.26
N THR A 81 7.56 5.57 -12.46
CA THR A 81 6.12 5.72 -12.68
C THR A 81 5.68 4.85 -13.84
N SER A 82 4.67 4.02 -13.60
CA SER A 82 4.07 3.14 -14.60
C SER A 82 2.54 3.24 -14.58
N PRO A 83 1.83 2.73 -15.60
CA PRO A 83 0.37 2.69 -15.57
C PRO A 83 -0.18 2.01 -14.30
N PRO A 84 -1.42 2.33 -13.88
CA PRO A 84 -2.10 1.61 -12.81
C PRO A 84 -2.06 0.09 -13.04
N LEU A 85 -1.86 -0.66 -11.97
CA LEU A 85 -1.90 -2.11 -12.04
C LEU A 85 -3.34 -2.56 -12.27
N THR A 86 -3.48 -3.62 -13.06
CA THR A 86 -4.74 -4.33 -13.24
C THR A 86 -4.64 -5.69 -12.57
N GLY A 87 -5.73 -6.17 -12.02
CA GLY A 87 -5.71 -7.42 -11.28
C GLY A 87 -6.86 -7.52 -10.30
N ILE A 88 -6.67 -8.36 -9.29
CA ILE A 88 -7.67 -8.66 -8.29
C ILE A 88 -7.39 -7.81 -7.05
N GLY A 89 -8.37 -7.00 -6.66
CA GLY A 89 -8.37 -6.34 -5.36
C GLY A 89 -8.53 -7.37 -4.24
N VAL A 90 -7.72 -7.27 -3.19
CA VAL A 90 -7.84 -8.11 -1.99
C VAL A 90 -7.82 -7.20 -0.77
N VAL A 91 -8.72 -7.44 0.19
CA VAL A 91 -8.86 -6.63 1.41
C VAL A 91 -8.93 -7.50 2.65
N CYS A 92 -8.49 -6.96 3.80
CA CYS A 92 -8.78 -7.50 5.12
C CYS A 92 -9.37 -6.41 6.00
N MET A 93 -10.49 -6.70 6.68
CA MET A 93 -11.19 -5.74 7.53
C MET A 93 -10.67 -5.85 8.96
N SER A 94 -9.95 -4.84 9.46
CA SER A 94 -9.62 -4.74 10.89
C SER A 94 -10.55 -3.79 11.64
N GLN A 95 -10.73 -4.06 12.94
CA GLN A 95 -11.58 -3.29 13.84
C GLN A 95 -10.73 -2.42 14.76
N GLY A 96 -10.72 -1.10 14.55
CA GLY A 96 -10.14 -0.13 15.48
C GLY A 96 -9.40 1.03 14.80
N VAL A 97 -9.46 2.23 15.38
CA VAL A 97 -8.76 3.44 14.92
C VAL A 97 -7.95 3.98 16.10
N ALA A 98 -6.69 4.38 15.89
CA ALA A 98 -5.99 5.28 16.80
C ALA A 98 -5.35 6.43 16.03
N GLN A 99 -5.54 7.66 16.51
CA GLN A 99 -4.98 8.85 15.91
C GLN A 99 -3.49 8.98 16.28
N ARG A 100 -2.62 9.09 15.27
CA ARG A 100 -1.21 9.49 15.43
C ARG A 100 -0.92 10.74 14.61
N ARG A 101 0.29 11.29 14.78
CA ARG A 101 0.85 12.35 13.92
C ARG A 101 0.92 11.87 12.47
N GLY A 102 -0.11 12.21 11.70
CA GLY A 102 -0.22 11.86 10.30
C GLY A 102 0.63 12.79 9.43
N ILE A 103 1.41 12.20 8.54
CA ILE A 103 2.06 12.90 7.44
C ILE A 103 1.43 12.38 6.15
N SER A 104 0.72 13.24 5.44
CA SER A 104 0.11 12.91 4.17
C SER A 104 1.08 13.16 3.03
N VAL A 105 1.13 12.25 2.07
CA VAL A 105 1.95 12.37 0.87
C VAL A 105 1.06 12.21 -0.35
N ASP A 106 1.12 13.18 -1.26
CA ASP A 106 0.48 13.09 -2.58
C ASP A 106 1.53 12.67 -3.60
N LEU A 107 1.47 11.42 -4.07
CA LEU A 107 2.38 10.88 -5.10
C LEU A 107 2.00 11.36 -6.50
N ASP A 108 0.78 11.85 -6.70
CA ASP A 108 0.32 12.37 -8.00
C ASP A 108 0.86 13.77 -8.30
N ALA A 109 1.33 14.49 -7.28
CA ALA A 109 1.95 15.80 -7.41
C ALA A 109 3.38 15.71 -7.98
N LYS A 110 3.81 16.77 -8.68
CA LYS A 110 5.13 16.86 -9.31
C LYS A 110 5.86 18.14 -8.87
N PRO A 111 6.83 18.06 -7.94
CA PRO A 111 7.24 16.87 -7.16
C PRO A 111 6.15 16.43 -6.15
N PRO A 112 6.25 15.22 -5.58
CA PRO A 112 5.34 14.77 -4.53
C PRO A 112 5.26 15.77 -3.38
N THR A 113 4.06 16.04 -2.88
CA THR A 113 3.88 16.94 -1.73
C THR A 113 3.86 16.15 -0.44
N VAL A 114 4.41 16.75 0.62
CA VAL A 114 4.45 16.18 1.97
C VAL A 114 3.78 17.18 2.89
N ASP A 115 2.63 16.81 3.45
CA ASP A 115 1.84 17.62 4.37
C ASP A 115 1.89 17.02 5.77
N TYR A 116 2.60 17.69 6.67
CA TYR A 116 2.63 17.35 8.09
C TYR A 116 1.66 18.26 8.83
N LYS A 117 0.61 17.68 9.42
CA LYS A 117 -0.33 18.41 10.27
C LYS A 117 0.04 18.25 11.73
N SER A 118 0.17 19.37 12.42
CA SER A 118 0.30 19.44 13.87
C SER A 118 -0.80 20.32 14.44
N ASP A 119 -1.23 20.03 15.66
CA ASP A 119 -2.30 20.79 16.33
C ASP A 119 -1.98 22.29 16.47
N SER A 120 -0.68 22.63 16.48
CA SER A 120 -0.17 23.99 16.61
C SER A 120 0.24 24.64 15.27
N ASN A 121 0.04 23.98 14.13
CA ASN A 121 0.58 24.37 12.82
C ASN A 121 2.12 24.55 12.79
N ALA A 122 2.83 23.98 13.77
CA ALA A 122 4.29 23.94 13.76
C ALA A 122 4.80 23.15 12.56
N PRO A 123 5.87 23.62 11.88
CA PRO A 123 6.50 22.88 10.79
C PRO A 123 7.08 21.56 11.31
N PHE A 124 7.35 20.63 10.39
CA PHE A 124 8.04 19.38 10.73
C PHE A 124 9.41 19.70 11.36
N GLY A 125 9.63 19.20 12.57
CA GLY A 125 10.86 19.43 13.32
C GLY A 125 10.79 18.77 14.68
N PHE A 126 11.67 17.81 14.95
CA PHE A 126 11.67 17.06 16.21
C PHE A 126 13.08 16.88 16.72
N THR A 127 13.28 17.12 18.02
CA THR A 127 14.57 16.90 18.68
C THR A 127 14.45 15.68 19.56
N LEU A 128 15.31 14.68 19.35
CA LEU A 128 15.33 13.44 20.11
C LEU A 128 16.56 13.42 21.02
N ALA A 129 16.33 13.30 22.33
CA ALA A 129 17.35 12.94 23.31
C ALA A 129 17.70 11.44 23.22
N LYS A 130 18.76 11.03 23.95
CA LYS A 130 19.13 9.63 24.04
C LYS A 130 18.00 8.81 24.66
N GLY A 131 17.58 7.73 23.99
CA GLY A 131 16.49 6.85 24.40
C GLY A 131 15.10 7.38 24.05
N GLU A 132 14.98 8.66 23.70
CA GLU A 132 13.71 9.24 23.25
C GLU A 132 13.31 8.66 21.90
N THR A 133 12.01 8.43 21.75
CA THR A 133 11.41 7.82 20.57
C THR A 133 10.27 8.70 20.09
N GLU A 134 10.26 9.00 18.80
CA GLU A 134 9.14 9.65 18.12
C GLU A 134 8.62 8.73 17.03
N THR A 135 7.30 8.68 16.87
CA THR A 135 6.67 7.83 15.85
C THR A 135 5.83 8.65 14.88
N PHE A 136 6.06 8.42 13.59
CA PHE A 136 5.34 9.05 12.49
C PHE A 136 4.52 8.01 11.73
N LEU A 137 3.35 8.43 11.25
CA LEU A 137 2.56 7.65 10.31
C LEU A 137 2.53 8.37 8.97
N VAL A 138 3.19 7.81 7.97
CA VAL A 138 3.25 8.36 6.61
C VAL A 138 2.20 7.68 5.75
N SER A 139 1.27 8.45 5.22
CA SER A 139 0.16 8.03 4.36
C SER A 139 0.41 8.52 2.94
N ALA A 140 0.88 7.64 2.05
CA ALA A 140 1.20 8.00 0.68
C ALA A 140 0.12 7.56 -0.29
N ARG A 141 -0.56 8.54 -0.89
CA ARG A 141 -1.71 8.35 -1.78
C ARG A 141 -1.28 8.34 -3.24
N ALA A 142 -1.84 7.41 -4.00
CA ALA A 142 -1.75 7.33 -5.45
C ALA A 142 -3.17 7.24 -6.05
N ALA A 143 -3.54 8.16 -6.95
CA ALA A 143 -4.83 8.13 -7.62
C ALA A 143 -4.72 7.94 -9.14
N LYS A 144 -3.55 8.19 -9.76
CA LYS A 144 -3.43 8.23 -11.23
C LYS A 144 -2.55 7.16 -11.85
N ALA A 145 -1.58 6.63 -11.12
CA ALA A 145 -0.56 5.73 -11.65
C ALA A 145 -0.02 4.77 -10.58
N THR A 146 0.90 3.90 -11.00
CA THR A 146 1.74 3.14 -10.11
C THR A 146 3.05 3.89 -9.88
N TYR A 147 3.38 4.13 -8.61
CA TYR A 147 4.54 4.89 -8.19
C TYR A 147 5.47 3.99 -7.38
N ARG A 148 6.74 3.95 -7.80
CA ARG A 148 7.83 3.46 -6.96
C ARG A 148 8.45 4.66 -6.26
N TRP A 149 8.56 4.65 -4.93
CA TRP A 149 8.95 5.84 -4.18
C TRP A 149 9.75 5.53 -2.91
N LYS A 150 10.45 6.54 -2.41
CA LYS A 150 11.23 6.48 -1.15
C LYS A 150 11.02 7.72 -0.30
N ILE A 151 11.17 7.53 1.01
CA ILE A 151 11.13 8.60 2.00
C ILE A 151 12.57 8.96 2.38
N PHE A 152 12.84 10.26 2.47
CA PHE A 152 14.09 10.79 2.96
C PHE A 152 13.85 11.68 4.15
N ILE A 153 14.56 11.43 5.25
CA ILE A 153 14.53 12.25 6.46
C ILE A 153 15.90 12.87 6.64
N ASP A 154 15.97 14.20 6.59
CA ASP A 154 17.22 14.91 6.88
C ASP A 154 17.35 15.09 8.39
N VAL A 155 18.46 14.60 8.93
CA VAL A 155 18.80 14.68 10.34
C VAL A 155 20.04 15.53 10.53
N VAL A 156 20.07 16.26 11.64
CA VAL A 156 21.27 16.97 12.10
C VAL A 156 21.73 16.33 13.39
N VAL A 157 22.97 15.83 13.37
CA VAL A 157 23.63 15.26 14.55
C VAL A 157 24.96 15.98 14.72
N ASN A 158 25.14 16.64 15.86
CA ASN A 158 26.36 17.39 16.17
C ASN A 158 26.76 18.41 15.07
N GLY A 159 25.77 19.15 14.54
CA GLY A 159 25.95 20.14 13.48
C GLY A 159 26.16 19.57 12.06
N LYS A 160 26.23 18.24 11.90
CA LYS A 160 26.36 17.59 10.59
C LYS A 160 25.01 17.10 10.11
N THR A 161 24.65 17.47 8.88
CA THR A 161 23.44 16.97 8.21
C THR A 161 23.69 15.63 7.56
N LYS A 162 22.76 14.69 7.71
CA LYS A 162 22.70 13.41 7.00
C LYS A 162 21.29 13.19 6.48
N SER A 163 21.13 12.62 5.29
CA SER A 163 19.82 12.18 4.79
C SER A 163 19.69 10.68 5.05
N LEU A 164 18.62 10.28 5.72
CA LEU A 164 18.27 8.88 5.97
C LEU A 164 17.25 8.45 4.93
N GLU A 165 17.54 7.39 4.19
CA GLU A 165 16.68 6.84 3.16
C GLU A 165 15.87 5.66 3.71
N ILE A 166 14.58 5.63 3.38
CA ILE A 166 13.61 4.63 3.84
C ILE A 166 12.85 4.09 2.62
N GLY A 167 12.64 2.77 2.60
CA GLY A 167 12.04 2.03 1.47
C GLY A 167 12.93 0.92 0.91
N GLY A 168 14.08 0.64 1.54
CA GLY A 168 14.99 -0.43 1.10
C GLY A 168 15.57 -0.18 -0.29
N LYS A 169 16.07 -1.25 -0.93
CA LYS A 169 16.70 -1.15 -2.26
C LYS A 169 15.71 -0.67 -3.31
N ASP A 170 14.52 -1.27 -3.33
CA ASP A 170 13.56 -1.13 -4.42
C ASP A 170 12.49 -0.05 -4.20
N GLY A 171 12.45 0.57 -3.00
CA GLY A 171 11.42 1.53 -2.63
C GLY A 171 10.09 0.87 -2.28
N PHE A 172 9.14 1.69 -1.83
CA PHE A 172 7.75 1.31 -1.72
C PHE A 172 7.08 1.35 -3.08
N LEU A 173 6.03 0.56 -3.26
CA LEU A 173 5.22 0.54 -4.47
C LEU A 173 3.76 0.79 -4.10
N THR A 174 3.14 1.79 -4.72
CA THR A 174 1.73 2.14 -4.50
C THR A 174 1.07 2.35 -5.85
N THR A 175 -0.06 1.71 -6.09
CA THR A 175 -0.80 1.83 -7.35
C THR A 175 -2.10 2.59 -7.16
N ALA A 176 -2.61 3.23 -8.21
CA ALA A 176 -3.94 3.81 -8.19
C ALA A 176 -4.97 2.70 -7.85
N PRO A 177 -6.09 3.04 -7.20
CA PRO A 177 -7.12 2.04 -6.90
C PRO A 177 -7.60 1.37 -8.20
N PRO A 178 -8.09 0.12 -8.13
CA PRO A 178 -8.67 -0.53 -9.29
C PRO A 178 -9.82 0.31 -9.83
N SER A 179 -10.15 0.14 -11.11
CA SER A 179 -11.43 0.65 -11.62
C SER A 179 -12.55 0.13 -10.71
N PRO A 180 -13.58 0.94 -10.39
CA PRO A 180 -14.76 0.48 -9.65
C PRO A 180 -15.38 -0.81 -10.24
N ASP A 181 -15.19 -1.02 -11.56
CA ASP A 181 -15.73 -2.17 -12.30
C ASP A 181 -14.84 -3.44 -12.22
N SER A 182 -13.70 -3.38 -11.52
CA SER A 182 -12.73 -4.50 -11.39
C SER A 182 -12.50 -4.97 -9.95
N GLU A 183 -13.32 -4.52 -9.00
CA GLU A 183 -13.12 -4.82 -7.58
C GLU A 183 -13.80 -6.13 -7.17
N TRP A 184 -12.98 -7.16 -6.94
CA TRP A 184 -13.40 -8.40 -6.28
C TRP A 184 -13.09 -8.28 -4.79
N SER A 185 -13.96 -8.82 -3.93
CA SER A 185 -13.76 -8.81 -2.47
C SER A 185 -13.47 -10.22 -1.98
N TRP A 186 -12.38 -10.38 -1.23
CA TRP A 186 -12.16 -11.60 -0.47
C TRP A 186 -13.09 -11.57 0.75
N ASP A 187 -14.17 -12.36 0.72
CA ASP A 187 -15.03 -12.57 1.88
C ASP A 187 -14.45 -13.71 2.74
N TYR A 188 -14.19 -13.40 4.02
CA TYR A 188 -13.63 -14.32 5.01
C TYR A 188 -14.62 -15.42 5.44
N VAL A 189 -15.89 -15.33 5.02
CA VAL A 189 -16.92 -16.33 5.33
C VAL A 189 -17.12 -17.31 4.17
N ASN A 190 -17.06 -16.83 2.93
CA ASN A 190 -17.21 -17.65 1.73
C ASN A 190 -16.13 -17.23 0.74
N HIS A 191 -15.14 -18.08 0.50
CA HIS A 191 -14.00 -17.84 -0.38
C HIS A 191 -14.39 -17.15 -1.72
N LEU A 192 -14.33 -15.81 -1.71
CA LEU A 192 -14.79 -14.83 -2.72
C LEU A 192 -16.30 -14.55 -2.70
N ASP A 193 -16.69 -13.30 -2.38
CA ASP A 193 -18.04 -12.76 -2.58
C ASP A 193 -17.96 -11.52 -3.50
N PRO A 194 -18.55 -11.56 -4.71
CA PRO A 194 -18.74 -10.34 -5.50
C PRO A 194 -19.67 -9.41 -4.72
N ARG A 195 -19.29 -8.14 -4.53
CA ARG A 195 -20.13 -7.18 -3.81
C ARG A 195 -21.56 -7.15 -4.38
N GLY A 196 -22.48 -7.82 -3.67
CA GLY A 196 -23.91 -7.58 -3.70
C GLY A 196 -24.65 -7.83 -5.02
N ARG A 197 -24.90 -9.10 -5.35
CA ARG A 197 -26.24 -9.55 -5.81
C ARG A 197 -26.59 -10.88 -5.17
N SER A 198 -27.38 -10.81 -4.11
CA SER A 198 -28.04 -11.94 -3.48
C SER A 198 -28.87 -12.75 -4.49
N ASN A 199 -28.89 -14.07 -4.28
CA ASN A 199 -29.68 -15.12 -4.93
C ASN A 199 -29.13 -15.67 -6.24
N GLY A 200 -28.14 -16.56 -6.09
CA GLY A 200 -27.85 -17.60 -7.06
C GLY A 200 -26.78 -18.50 -6.48
N SER A 201 -27.07 -19.79 -6.37
CA SER A 201 -26.10 -20.83 -6.00
C SER A 201 -24.81 -20.69 -6.82
N VAL A 202 -23.71 -20.24 -6.21
CA VAL A 202 -22.39 -20.22 -6.86
C VAL A 202 -21.60 -21.42 -6.39
N THR A 203 -21.50 -22.40 -7.28
CA THR A 203 -20.53 -23.50 -7.19
C THR A 203 -19.12 -22.92 -7.11
N SER A 204 -18.34 -23.37 -6.11
CA SER A 204 -16.93 -23.02 -5.94
C SER A 204 -16.16 -23.02 -7.26
N PRO A 205 -15.55 -21.91 -7.69
CA PRO A 205 -14.49 -21.96 -8.66
C PRO A 205 -13.20 -22.17 -7.86
N GLN A 206 -12.67 -23.39 -7.94
CA GLN A 206 -11.22 -23.52 -7.83
C GLN A 206 -10.59 -22.55 -8.82
N LEU A 207 -9.56 -21.82 -8.35
CA LEU A 207 -8.55 -21.18 -9.18
C LEU A 207 -8.32 -22.00 -10.45
N LYS A 208 -8.90 -21.56 -11.57
CA LYS A 208 -8.50 -22.07 -12.88
C LYS A 208 -7.41 -21.18 -13.44
N ILE A 209 -6.21 -21.70 -13.24
CA ILE A 209 -5.00 -21.51 -14.02
C ILE A 209 -5.36 -21.39 -15.51
N GLY A 210 -4.86 -20.33 -16.16
CA GLY A 210 -4.60 -20.28 -17.60
C GLY A 210 -5.82 -20.29 -18.53
N ASN A 211 -6.11 -19.14 -19.13
CA ASN A 211 -5.94 -18.96 -20.58
C ASN A 211 -6.14 -17.49 -20.92
N LEU A 212 -5.06 -16.84 -21.34
CA LEU A 212 -5.16 -15.80 -22.36
C LEU A 212 -5.68 -16.50 -23.62
N GLY A 213 -6.89 -16.19 -24.07
CA GLY A 213 -7.37 -16.71 -25.34
C GLY A 213 -8.84 -16.46 -25.66
N ILE A 214 -9.05 -15.47 -26.54
CA ILE A 214 -10.07 -15.39 -27.62
C ILE A 214 -11.52 -15.14 -27.17
N PRO A 215 -12.24 -14.13 -27.76
CA PRO A 215 -13.67 -13.96 -27.51
C PRO A 215 -14.46 -15.14 -28.10
N GLU A 216 -15.29 -15.79 -27.30
CA GLU A 216 -16.25 -16.81 -27.77
C GLU A 216 -17.33 -16.13 -28.64
N CYS A 217 -17.40 -16.51 -29.93
CA CYS A 217 -18.52 -16.16 -30.81
C CYS A 217 -19.76 -16.98 -30.36
N GLU A 218 -20.88 -16.32 -30.07
CA GLU A 218 -22.08 -16.93 -29.47
C GLU A 218 -22.98 -17.71 -30.48
N ASP A 219 -22.62 -17.78 -31.77
CA ASP A 219 -23.34 -18.58 -32.77
C ASP A 219 -22.37 -19.30 -33.74
N PRO A 220 -22.37 -20.65 -33.79
CA PRO A 220 -21.51 -21.43 -34.70
C PRO A 220 -21.91 -21.36 -36.19
N ARG A 221 -22.87 -20.50 -36.59
CA ARG A 221 -23.26 -20.27 -37.99
C ARG A 221 -23.07 -18.84 -38.47
N ASP A 222 -22.42 -17.99 -37.67
CA ASP A 222 -22.12 -16.62 -38.08
C ASP A 222 -20.81 -16.58 -38.89
N ASP A 223 -20.94 -16.40 -40.22
CA ASP A 223 -19.83 -16.27 -41.17
C ASP A 223 -19.02 -14.97 -41.00
N SER A 224 -19.31 -14.14 -39.98
CA SER A 224 -18.56 -12.92 -39.68
C SER A 224 -17.35 -13.10 -38.75
N CYS A 225 -17.15 -14.28 -38.13
CA CYS A 225 -15.91 -14.60 -37.40
C CYS A 225 -14.82 -15.15 -38.37
N GLN A 226 -14.41 -14.36 -39.37
CA GLN A 226 -13.20 -14.60 -40.18
C GLN A 226 -12.11 -13.61 -39.78
N VAL A 227 -11.02 -14.16 -39.25
CA VAL A 227 -9.83 -13.47 -38.73
C VAL A 227 -9.12 -12.67 -39.82
N VAL A 228 -8.84 -11.38 -39.56
CA VAL A 228 -7.70 -10.64 -40.13
C VAL A 228 -6.73 -10.35 -38.99
#